data_AF-A0A8D0LFT6-F1
#
_entry.id   AF-A0A8D0LFT6-F1
#
_cell.length_a   1.000
_cell.length_b   1.000
_cell.length_c   1.000
_cell.angle_alpha   90.00
_cell.angle_beta   90.00
_cell.angle_gamma   90.00
#
_symmetry.space_group_name_H-M   'P 1'
#
loop_
_entity.id
_entity.type
_entity.pdbx_description
1 polymer ?
#
loop_
_entity_poly.entity_id
_entity_poly.type
_entity_poly.pdbx_seq_one_letter_code
_entity_poly.pdbx_strand_id
1 'polypeptide(L)'
;MLSIFFMCLLAIFISSLDKCLFRSSAHFSIFLLLLSCMSCLHILEIKPLLATSFANIFSHSVDYLFILFMVSFAVQKVVGLIRSHLFVFVFISIALGD
;
A
#
# COMPACT_ATOMS: atom_id res chain seq x y z
N MET A 1 -12.86 29.41 14.15
CA MET A 1 -13.65 28.17 14.38
C MET A 1 -13.61 27.22 13.18
N LEU A 2 -13.88 27.70 11.95
CA LEU A 2 -13.90 26.89 10.72
C LEU A 2 -12.54 26.22 10.37
N SER A 3 -11.43 26.95 10.53
CA SER A 3 -10.06 26.43 10.29
C SER A 3 -9.67 25.27 11.23
N ILE A 4 -10.07 25.33 12.50
CA ILE A 4 -9.79 24.28 13.50
C ILE A 4 -10.59 23.01 13.19
N PHE A 5 -11.87 23.17 12.83
CA PHE A 5 -12.71 22.04 12.43
C PHE A 5 -12.11 21.29 11.22
N PHE A 6 -11.60 22.03 10.24
CA PHE A 6 -10.98 21.47 9.05
C PHE A 6 -9.66 20.72 9.34
N MET A 7 -8.79 21.29 10.17
CA MET A 7 -7.56 20.62 10.63
C MET A 7 -7.88 19.30 11.36
N CYS A 8 -8.91 19.28 12.20
CA CYS A 8 -9.36 18.05 12.86
C CYS A 8 -9.86 17.02 11.85
N LEU A 9 -10.64 17.43 10.86
CA LEU A 9 -11.18 16.53 9.84
C LEU A 9 -10.07 15.94 8.95
N LEU A 10 -9.07 16.74 8.59
CA LEU A 10 -7.88 16.32 7.85
C LEU A 10 -7.04 15.31 8.65
N ALA A 11 -6.85 15.55 9.94
CA ALA A 11 -6.12 14.65 10.83
C ALA A 11 -6.84 13.29 10.98
N ILE A 12 -8.17 13.30 11.13
CA ILE A 12 -8.98 12.07 11.19
C ILE A 12 -8.90 11.32 9.84
N PHE A 13 -8.97 12.04 8.72
CA PHE A 13 -8.88 11.46 7.39
C PHE A 13 -7.52 10.80 7.12
N ILE A 14 -6.40 11.48 7.42
CA ILE A 14 -5.04 10.94 7.27
C ILE A 14 -4.86 9.71 8.18
N SER A 15 -5.31 9.79 9.44
CA SER A 15 -5.20 8.69 10.41
C SER A 15 -6.04 7.47 9.99
N SER A 16 -7.26 7.70 9.51
CA SER A 16 -8.14 6.65 8.98
C SER A 16 -7.55 6.01 7.72
N LEU A 17 -7.01 6.83 6.82
CA LEU A 17 -6.39 6.37 5.57
C LEU A 17 -5.14 5.53 5.83
N ASP A 18 -4.23 5.98 6.71
CA ASP A 18 -3.02 5.24 7.04
C ASP A 18 -3.35 3.86 7.66
N LYS A 19 -4.35 3.80 8.56
CA LYS A 19 -4.85 2.53 9.13
C LYS A 19 -5.49 1.61 8.09
N CYS A 20 -6.33 2.15 7.22
CA CYS A 20 -7.03 1.36 6.20
C CYS A 20 -6.06 0.82 5.14
N LEU A 21 -5.10 1.65 4.71
CA LEU A 21 -4.03 1.26 3.81
C LEU A 21 -3.14 0.18 4.41
N PHE A 22 -2.71 0.35 5.66
CA PHE A 22 -1.87 -0.65 6.31
C PHE A 22 -2.57 -2.01 6.39
N ARG A 23 -3.86 -2.02 6.77
CA ARG A 23 -4.64 -3.25 6.86
C ARG A 23 -4.88 -3.89 5.48
N SER A 24 -5.31 -3.12 4.50
CA SER A 24 -5.59 -3.63 3.14
C SER A 24 -4.32 -4.12 2.45
N SER A 25 -3.22 -3.39 2.60
CA SER A 25 -1.93 -3.71 2.01
C SER A 25 -1.35 -5.01 2.60
N ALA A 26 -1.44 -5.17 3.93
CA ALA A 26 -1.04 -6.42 4.59
C ALA A 26 -1.87 -7.62 4.10
N HIS A 27 -3.20 -7.48 4.02
CA HIS A 27 -4.08 -8.54 3.51
C HIS A 27 -3.79 -8.90 2.05
N PHE A 28 -3.57 -7.91 1.19
CA PHE A 28 -3.26 -8.13 -0.22
C PHE A 28 -1.90 -8.84 -0.39
N SER A 29 -0.87 -8.39 0.33
CA SER A 29 0.45 -9.02 0.31
C SER A 29 0.42 -10.46 0.81
N ILE A 30 -0.28 -10.74 1.92
CA ILE A 30 -0.44 -12.10 2.46
C ILE A 30 -1.18 -13.00 1.48
N PHE A 31 -2.28 -12.51 0.89
CA PHE A 31 -3.05 -13.30 -0.08
C PHE A 31 -2.22 -13.66 -1.32
N LEU A 32 -1.46 -12.70 -1.85
CA LEU A 32 -0.62 -12.89 -3.03
C LEU A 32 0.54 -13.85 -2.75
N LEU A 33 1.15 -13.76 -1.56
CA LEU A 33 2.17 -14.69 -1.09
C LEU A 33 1.59 -16.11 -0.89
N LEU A 34 0.41 -16.24 -0.29
CA LEU A 34 -0.23 -17.52 -0.04
C LEU A 34 -0.63 -18.21 -1.35
N LEU A 35 -1.25 -17.47 -2.28
CA LEU A 35 -1.62 -17.99 -3.60
C LEU A 35 -0.38 -18.44 -4.39
N SER A 36 0.68 -17.61 -4.37
CA SER A 36 1.96 -17.96 -4.98
C SER A 36 2.54 -19.23 -4.35
N CYS A 37 2.59 -19.33 -3.01
CA CYS A 37 3.12 -20.49 -2.29
C CYS A 37 2.36 -21.78 -2.62
N MET A 38 1.03 -21.74 -2.64
CA MET A 38 0.20 -22.90 -3.01
C MET A 38 0.46 -23.35 -4.44
N SER A 39 0.55 -22.42 -5.40
CA SER A 39 0.91 -22.76 -6.78
C SER A 39 2.32 -23.36 -6.88
N CYS A 40 3.28 -22.82 -6.12
CA CYS A 40 4.66 -23.30 -6.09
C CYS A 40 4.76 -24.73 -5.55
N LEU A 41 4.08 -25.03 -4.43
CA LEU A 41 4.00 -26.36 -3.86
C LEU A 41 3.41 -27.37 -4.85
N HIS A 42 2.32 -27.00 -5.53
CA HIS A 42 1.66 -27.88 -6.49
C HIS A 42 2.54 -28.19 -7.71
N ILE A 43 3.36 -27.24 -8.16
CA ILE A 43 4.35 -27.45 -9.24
C ILE A 43 5.51 -28.31 -8.76
N LEU A 44 5.99 -28.07 -7.53
CA LEU A 44 7.08 -28.80 -6.90
C LEU A 44 6.74 -30.28 -6.68
N GLU A 45 5.49 -30.57 -6.31
CA GLU A 45 4.96 -31.93 -6.13
C GLU A 45 4.96 -32.72 -7.45
N ILE A 46 4.64 -32.08 -8.57
CA ILE A 46 4.62 -32.72 -9.90
C ILE A 46 6.04 -32.92 -10.43
N LYS A 47 6.98 -32.01 -10.13
CA LYS A 47 8.35 -32.03 -10.66
C LYS A 47 9.38 -31.63 -9.59
N PRO A 48 9.71 -32.54 -8.66
CA PRO A 48 10.70 -32.26 -7.61
C PRO A 48 12.11 -31.99 -8.17
N LEU A 49 12.42 -32.44 -9.39
CA LEU A 49 13.73 -32.23 -10.03
C LEU A 49 14.06 -30.75 -10.28
N LEU A 50 13.05 -29.87 -10.31
CA LEU A 50 13.24 -28.42 -10.50
C LEU A 50 13.30 -27.65 -9.17
N ALA A 51 13.33 -28.34 -8.02
CA ALA A 51 13.26 -27.72 -6.70
C ALA A 51 14.31 -26.61 -6.48
N THR A 52 15.54 -26.84 -6.92
CA THR A 52 16.66 -25.90 -6.69
C THR A 52 16.56 -24.64 -7.55
N SER A 53 16.20 -24.76 -8.83
CA SER A 53 16.00 -23.59 -9.71
C SER A 53 14.74 -22.83 -9.34
N PHE A 54 13.68 -23.54 -8.94
CA PHE A 54 12.41 -22.96 -8.56
C PHE A 54 12.51 -22.16 -7.25
N ALA A 55 13.25 -22.66 -6.26
CA ALA A 55 13.51 -21.94 -5.01
C ALA A 55 14.19 -20.58 -5.25
N ASN A 56 15.15 -20.53 -6.18
CA ASN A 56 15.89 -19.30 -6.49
C ASN A 56 15.01 -18.27 -7.23
N ILE A 57 14.11 -18.73 -8.11
CA ILE A 57 13.15 -17.85 -8.79
C ILE A 57 12.09 -17.33 -7.79
N PHE A 58 11.62 -18.19 -6.88
CA PHE A 58 10.63 -17.81 -5.87
C PHE A 58 11.20 -16.77 -4.90
N SER A 59 12.43 -16.94 -4.42
CA SER A 59 13.04 -15.94 -3.52
C SER A 59 13.14 -14.58 -4.20
N HIS A 60 13.65 -14.55 -5.44
CA HIS A 60 13.75 -13.32 -6.23
C HIS A 60 12.38 -12.66 -6.47
N SER A 61 11.33 -13.45 -6.69
CA SER A 61 9.96 -12.95 -6.85
C SER A 61 9.45 -12.32 -5.55
N VAL A 62 9.67 -12.96 -4.39
CA VAL A 62 9.29 -12.42 -3.08
C VAL A 62 10.05 -11.12 -2.78
N ASP A 63 11.35 -11.08 -3.06
CA ASP A 63 12.17 -9.87 -2.89
C ASP A 63 11.67 -8.72 -3.77
N TYR A 64 11.35 -9.01 -5.04
CA TYR A 64 10.81 -8.02 -5.97
C TYR A 64 9.43 -7.52 -5.55
N LEU A 65 8.53 -8.42 -5.11
CA LEU A 65 7.23 -8.07 -4.57
C LEU A 65 7.35 -7.19 -3.33
N PHE A 66 8.31 -7.47 -2.45
CA PHE A 66 8.60 -6.65 -1.28
C PHE A 66 9.05 -5.24 -1.68
N ILE A 67 9.94 -5.12 -2.65
CA ILE A 67 10.38 -3.82 -3.18
C ILE A 67 9.19 -3.05 -3.79
N LEU A 68 8.38 -3.70 -4.63
CA LEU A 68 7.18 -3.09 -5.22
C LEU A 68 6.17 -2.64 -4.17
N PHE A 69 5.99 -3.43 -3.10
CA PHE A 69 5.13 -3.09 -1.98
C PHE A 69 5.62 -1.84 -1.26
N MET A 70 6.93 -1.77 -0.97
CA MET A 70 7.55 -0.60 -0.33
C MET A 70 7.43 0.65 -1.21
N VAL A 71 7.66 0.53 -2.53
CA VAL A 71 7.49 1.63 -3.48
C VAL A 71 6.04 2.08 -3.55
N SER A 72 5.09 1.15 -3.65
CA SER A 72 3.66 1.47 -3.69
C SER A 72 3.21 2.17 -2.41
N PHE A 73 3.66 1.70 -1.25
CA PHE A 73 3.37 2.32 0.05
C PHE A 73 3.92 3.75 0.14
N ALA A 74 5.16 3.96 -0.31
CA ALA A 74 5.77 5.29 -0.37
C ALA A 74 4.98 6.24 -1.29
N VAL A 75 4.62 5.78 -2.50
CA VAL A 75 3.81 6.55 -3.45
C VAL A 75 2.43 6.87 -2.87
N GLN A 76 1.79 5.90 -2.20
CA GLN A 76 0.47 6.11 -1.59
C GLN A 76 0.51 7.18 -0.48
N LYS A 77 1.59 7.22 0.32
CA LYS A 77 1.82 8.28 1.30
C LYS A 77 2.01 9.64 0.64
N VAL A 78 2.83 9.73 -0.41
CA VAL A 78 3.07 10.98 -1.14
C VAL A 78 1.78 11.51 -1.78
N VAL A 79 1.00 10.64 -2.46
CA VAL A 79 -0.28 11.01 -3.05
C VAL A 79 -1.29 11.43 -1.98
N GLY A 80 -1.33 10.73 -0.84
CA GLY A 80 -2.15 11.10 0.31
C GLY A 80 -1.82 12.50 0.84
N LEU A 81 -0.52 12.82 0.94
CA LEU A 81 -0.03 14.13 1.36
C LEU A 81 -0.42 15.24 0.39
N ILE A 82 -0.17 15.05 -0.92
CA ILE A 82 -0.52 16.03 -1.96
C ILE A 82 -2.02 16.34 -1.94
N ARG A 83 -2.87 15.30 -1.86
CA ARG A 83 -4.32 15.48 -1.80
C ARG A 83 -4.75 16.26 -0.55
N SER A 84 -4.13 16.01 0.60
CA SER A 84 -4.42 16.75 1.83
C SER A 84 -4.06 18.24 1.72
N HIS A 85 -2.92 18.56 1.11
CA HIS A 85 -2.50 19.95 0.87
C HIS A 85 -3.40 20.67 -0.13
N LEU A 86 -3.79 20.00 -1.22
CA LEU A 86 -4.76 20.57 -2.18
C LEU A 86 -6.10 20.86 -1.50
N PHE A 87 -6.56 19.98 -0.61
CA PHE A 87 -7.79 20.18 0.15
C PHE A 87 -7.70 21.45 1.03
N VAL A 88 -6.58 21.64 1.74
CA VAL A 88 -6.30 22.85 2.52
C VAL A 88 -6.27 24.10 1.63
N PHE A 89 -5.60 24.03 0.48
CA PHE A 89 -5.45 25.16 -0.43
C PHE A 89 -6.80 25.62 -1.01
N VAL A 90 -7.64 24.69 -1.48
CA VAL A 90 -8.99 25.01 -1.97
C VAL A 90 -9.81 25.71 -0.89
N PHE A 91 -9.70 25.24 0.35
CA PHE A 91 -10.42 25.82 1.48
C PHE A 91 -9.96 27.25 1.80
N ILE A 92 -8.65 27.52 1.77
CA ILE A 92 -8.10 28.88 1.96
C ILE A 92 -8.61 29.81 0.84
N SER A 93 -8.62 29.34 -0.41
CA SER A 93 -9.12 30.13 -1.54
C SER A 93 -10.61 30.46 -1.42
N ILE A 94 -11.43 29.54 -0.90
CA ILE A 94 -12.85 29.80 -0.62
C ILE A 94 -12.98 30.86 0.48
N ALA A 95 -12.26 30.71 1.59
CA ALA A 95 -12.35 31.63 2.72
C ALA A 95 -11.79 33.04 2.46
N LEU A 96 -10.89 33.20 1.48
CA LEU A 96 -10.32 34.49 1.08
C LEU A 96 -11.12 35.17 -0.05
N GLY A 97 -11.91 34.39 -0.80
CA GLY A 97 -12.74 34.88 -1.91
C GLY A 97 -14.12 35.39 -1.49
N ASP A 98 -14.52 35.15 -0.24
CA ASP A 98 -15.66 35.76 0.45
C ASP A 98 -15.23 37.02 1.22
#